data_AF-A0A8I2G2L8-F1
#
_entry.id   AF-A0A8I2G2L8-F1
#
_cell.length_a   1.000
_cell.length_b   1.000
_cell.length_c   1.000
_cell.angle_alpha   90.00
_cell.angle_beta   90.00
_cell.angle_gamma   90.00
#
_symmetry.space_group_name_H-M   'P 1'
#
loop_
_entity.id
_entity.type
_entity.pdbx_description
1 polymer ?
#
loop_
_entity_poly.entity_id
_entity_poly.type
_entity_poly.pdbx_seq_one_letter_code
_entity_poly.pdbx_strand_id
1 'polypeptide(L)'
;MTFVEALKSKVPKITLHTKEEIIEREIAERVSLYLYSQGQISSGTAANIIGISRVEFLQLAGKEKIPMFEFSKEELEHELKEI
;
A
#
# COMPACT_ATOMS: atom_id res chain seq x y z
N MET A 1 -17.63 -10.08 4.64
CA MET A 1 -17.04 -9.31 5.74
C MET A 1 -15.81 -8.61 5.19
N THR A 2 -15.85 -7.30 5.01
CA THR A 2 -14.73 -6.56 4.43
C THR A 2 -13.66 -6.31 5.50
N PHE A 3 -12.39 -6.19 5.11
CA PHE A 3 -11.26 -5.91 6.01
C PHE A 3 -11.51 -4.68 6.91
N VAL A 4 -12.26 -3.71 6.38
CA VAL A 4 -12.65 -2.47 7.06
C VAL A 4 -13.65 -2.71 8.21
N GLU A 5 -14.64 -3.59 8.03
CA GLU A 5 -15.59 -3.96 9.09
C GLU A 5 -14.86 -4.60 10.29
N ALA A 6 -13.82 -5.39 10.02
CA ALA A 6 -12.99 -5.98 11.07
C ALA A 6 -12.20 -4.92 11.85
N LEU A 7 -11.70 -3.87 11.18
CA LEU A 7 -10.97 -2.77 11.81
C LEU A 7 -11.85 -1.91 12.72
N LYS A 8 -13.12 -1.66 12.36
CA LYS A 8 -14.07 -0.91 13.20
C LYS A 8 -14.22 -1.45 14.61
N SER A 9 -14.03 -2.76 14.80
CA SER A 9 -14.14 -3.41 16.12
C SER A 9 -12.92 -3.21 17.04
N LYS A 10 -11.77 -2.79 16.50
CA LYS A 10 -10.49 -2.72 17.23
C LYS A 10 -9.84 -1.33 17.27
N VAL A 11 -10.32 -0.38 16.47
CA VAL A 11 -9.78 0.99 16.45
C VAL A 11 -10.49 1.82 17.53
N PRO A 12 -9.75 2.52 18.42
CA PRO A 12 -10.36 3.39 19.43
C PRO A 12 -11.24 4.46 18.77
N LYS A 13 -12.23 4.99 19.51
CA LYS A 13 -13.18 5.98 19.00
C LYS A 13 -12.46 7.28 18.65
N ILE A 14 -12.03 7.43 17.40
CA ILE A 14 -11.39 8.64 16.87
C ILE A 14 -12.51 9.57 16.39
N THR A 15 -12.53 10.82 16.88
CA THR A 15 -13.41 11.86 16.33
C THR A 15 -12.84 12.33 15.01
N LEU A 16 -13.54 12.05 13.92
CA LEU A 16 -13.12 12.42 12.58
C LEU A 16 -14.08 13.47 12.02
N HIS A 17 -13.54 14.58 11.51
CA HIS A 17 -14.31 15.66 10.88
C HIS A 17 -14.58 15.39 9.39
N THR A 18 -14.77 14.14 9.02
CA THR A 18 -14.86 13.67 7.62
C THR A 18 -15.82 12.50 7.52
N LYS A 19 -16.39 12.27 6.33
CA LYS A 19 -17.31 11.16 6.06
C LYS A 19 -16.61 9.81 6.26
N GLU A 20 -17.28 8.85 6.90
CA GLU A 20 -16.73 7.52 7.20
C GLU A 20 -16.13 6.82 5.97
N GLU A 21 -16.81 6.86 4.83
CA GLU A 21 -16.36 6.25 3.57
C GLU A 21 -14.98 6.77 3.10
N ILE A 22 -14.70 8.07 3.30
CA ILE A 22 -13.41 8.68 2.94
C ILE A 22 -12.31 8.11 3.84
N ILE A 23 -12.60 7.94 5.13
CA ILE A 23 -11.65 7.40 6.11
C ILE A 23 -11.36 5.93 5.82
N GLU A 24 -12.40 5.14 5.52
CA GLU A 24 -12.24 3.72 5.21
C GLU A 24 -11.33 3.52 4.00
N ARG A 25 -11.53 4.33 2.95
CA ARG A 25 -10.69 4.34 1.76
C ARG A 25 -9.24 4.72 2.08
N GLU A 26 -9.04 5.81 2.81
CA GLU A 26 -7.70 6.29 3.18
C GLU A 26 -6.95 5.25 4.02
N ILE A 27 -7.61 4.61 5.00
CA ILE A 27 -7.03 3.56 5.83
C ILE A 27 -6.66 2.36 4.96
N ALA A 28 -7.57 1.91 4.10
CA ALA A 28 -7.31 0.76 3.23
C ALA A 28 -6.10 1.01 2.32
N GLU A 29 -5.98 2.22 1.77
CA GLU A 29 -4.83 2.65 0.98
C GLU A 29 -3.53 2.63 1.78
N ARG A 30 -3.50 3.32 2.94
CA ARG A 30 -2.31 3.41 3.80
C ARG A 30 -1.84 2.04 4.29
N VAL A 31 -2.77 1.19 4.71
CA VAL A 31 -2.45 -0.17 5.17
C VAL A 31 -1.94 -1.04 4.02
N SER A 32 -2.52 -0.93 2.84
CA SER A 32 -2.08 -1.72 1.67
C SER A 32 -0.67 -1.33 1.24
N LEU A 33 -0.36 -0.04 1.21
CA LEU A 33 0.98 0.49 0.93
C LEU A 33 1.99 0.04 2.00
N TYR A 34 1.63 0.13 3.28
CA TYR A 34 2.48 -0.32 4.38
C TYR A 34 2.81 -1.81 4.25
N LEU A 35 1.79 -2.68 4.18
CA LEU A 35 2.00 -4.13 4.12
C LEU A 35 2.79 -4.55 2.86
N TYR A 36 2.55 -3.87 1.73
CA TYR A 36 3.35 -4.07 0.52
C TYR A 36 4.82 -3.68 0.73
N SER A 37 5.08 -2.50 1.32
CA SER A 37 6.45 -2.04 1.60
C SER A 37 7.24 -2.95 2.55
N GLN A 38 6.53 -3.72 3.39
CA GLN A 38 7.12 -4.69 4.30
C GLN A 38 7.29 -6.08 3.66
N GLY A 39 6.97 -6.24 2.37
CA GLY A 39 6.99 -7.54 1.69
C GLY A 39 5.94 -8.54 2.19
N GLN A 40 4.99 -8.10 3.03
CA GLN A 40 3.99 -8.99 3.64
C GLN A 40 2.87 -9.37 2.69
N ILE A 41 2.58 -8.52 1.70
CA ILE A 41 1.60 -8.79 0.65
C ILE A 41 2.16 -8.42 -0.71
N SER A 42 1.70 -9.13 -1.75
CA SER A 42 2.06 -8.81 -3.13
C SER A 42 1.36 -7.53 -3.62
N SER A 43 1.88 -6.90 -4.67
CA SER A 43 1.23 -5.76 -5.33
C SER A 43 -0.17 -6.10 -5.87
N GLY A 44 -0.42 -7.34 -6.29
CA GLY A 44 -1.75 -7.78 -6.71
C GLY A 44 -2.72 -7.89 -5.54
N THR A 45 -2.27 -8.43 -4.40
CA THR A 45 -3.07 -8.48 -3.17
C THR A 45 -3.41 -7.08 -2.67
N ALA A 46 -2.42 -6.19 -2.64
CA ALA A 46 -2.60 -4.80 -2.21
C ALA A 46 -3.58 -4.02 -3.12
N ALA A 47 -3.47 -4.20 -4.44
CA ALA A 47 -4.39 -3.61 -5.40
C ALA A 47 -5.84 -4.10 -5.20
N ASN A 48 -6.03 -5.40 -4.95
CA ASN A 48 -7.34 -5.98 -4.68
C ASN A 48 -8.00 -5.42 -3.40
N ILE A 49 -7.22 -5.14 -2.34
CA ILE A 49 -7.74 -4.60 -1.07
C ILE A 49 -8.42 -3.24 -1.29
N ILE A 50 -7.88 -2.41 -2.18
CA ILE A 50 -8.40 -1.06 -2.44
C ILE A 50 -9.17 -0.94 -3.76
N GLY A 51 -9.40 -2.06 -4.46
CA GLY A 51 -10.26 -2.12 -5.64
C GLY A 51 -9.69 -1.44 -6.89
N ILE A 52 -8.37 -1.44 -7.07
CA ILE A 52 -7.71 -0.89 -8.27
C ILE A 52 -6.92 -1.97 -9.01
N SER A 53 -6.47 -1.67 -10.23
CA SER A 53 -5.58 -2.58 -10.96
C SER A 53 -4.19 -2.65 -10.35
N ARG A 54 -3.46 -3.75 -10.59
CA ARG A 54 -2.06 -3.90 -10.15
C ARG A 54 -1.16 -2.77 -10.67
N VAL A 55 -1.39 -2.30 -11.90
CA VAL A 55 -0.60 -1.21 -12.50
C VAL A 55 -0.85 0.11 -11.77
N GLU A 56 -2.11 0.44 -11.48
CA GLU A 56 -2.47 1.65 -10.72
C GLU A 56 -1.88 1.59 -9.30
N PHE A 57 -1.87 0.41 -8.67
CA PHE A 57 -1.25 0.24 -7.36
C PHE A 57 0.27 0.49 -7.40
N LEU A 58 0.98 -0.04 -8.40
CA LEU A 58 2.43 0.20 -8.52
C LEU A 58 2.73 1.67 -8.79
N GLN A 59 1.90 2.36 -9.58
CA GLN A 59 2.02 3.80 -9.77
C GLN A 59 1.79 4.59 -8.47
N LEU A 60 0.82 4.17 -7.66
CA LEU A 60 0.58 4.74 -6.33
C LEU A 60 1.78 4.53 -5.40
N ALA A 61 2.31 3.30 -5.33
CA ALA A 61 3.50 2.99 -4.53
C ALA A 61 4.72 3.82 -4.94
N GLY A 62 4.92 4.02 -6.25
CA GLY A 62 5.97 4.87 -6.79
C GLY A 62 5.81 6.35 -6.39
N LYS A 63 4.58 6.89 -6.40
CA LYS A 63 4.30 8.26 -5.93
C LYS A 63 4.63 8.45 -4.45
N GLU A 64 4.35 7.44 -3.63
CA GLU A 64 4.66 7.42 -2.20
C GLU A 64 6.12 7.03 -1.89
N LYS A 65 6.98 6.90 -2.92
CA LYS A 65 8.40 6.53 -2.82
C LYS A 65 8.65 5.19 -2.12
N ILE A 66 7.71 4.26 -2.24
CA ILE A 66 7.88 2.90 -1.74
C ILE A 66 8.69 2.11 -2.79
N PRO A 67 9.84 1.50 -2.40
CA PRO A 67 10.62 0.69 -3.31
C PRO A 67 9.76 -0.41 -3.94
N MET A 68 9.70 -0.44 -5.27
CA MET A 68 8.93 -1.45 -6.01
C MET A 68 9.73 -2.74 -6.25
N PHE A 69 11.04 -2.67 -6.03
CA PHE A 69 12.00 -3.74 -6.23
C PHE A 69 12.99 -3.70 -5.07
N GLU A 70 13.25 -4.85 -4.47
CA GLU A 70 14.44 -5.03 -3.64
C GLU A 70 15.60 -5.25 -4.60
N PHE A 71 16.30 -4.18 -4.95
CA PHE A 71 17.62 -4.32 -5.53
C PHE A 71 18.60 -4.58 -4.39
N SER A 72 19.36 -5.65 -4.47
CA SER A 72 20.60 -5.74 -3.70
C SER A 72 21.50 -4.57 -4.08
N LYS A 73 22.39 -4.18 -3.16
CA LYS A 73 23.37 -3.13 -3.44
C LYS A 73 24.21 -3.48 -4.67
N GLU A 74 24.52 -4.76 -4.81
CA GLU A 74 25.30 -5.33 -5.91
C GLU A 74 24.57 -5.22 -7.26
N GLU A 75 23.27 -5.50 -7.32
CA GLU A 75 22.45 -5.32 -8.53
C GLU A 75 22.34 -3.84 -8.91
N LEU A 76 22.14 -2.96 -7.93
CA LEU A 76 22.12 -1.51 -8.15
C LEU A 76 23.45 -0.98 -8.71
N GLU A 77 24.57 -1.44 -8.16
CA GLU A 77 25.91 -1.07 -8.65
C GLU A 77 26.19 -1.60 -10.06
N HIS A 78 25.61 -2.75 -10.42
CA HIS A 78 25.73 -3.31 -11.77
C HIS A 78 24.91 -2.49 -12.77
N GLU A 79 23.64 -2.19 -12.48
CA GLU A 79 22.80 -1.39 -13.37
C GLU A 79 23.35 0.03 -13.57
N LEU A 80 23.86 0.68 -12.53
CA LEU A 80 24.46 2.02 -12.63
C LEU A 80 25.74 2.06 -13.49
N LYS A 81 26.45 0.94 -13.65
CA LYS A 81 27.64 0.85 -14.52
C LYS A 81 27.29 0.61 -15.99
N GLU A 82 26.07 0.18 -16.28
CA GLU A 82 25.59 -0.10 -17.64
C GLU A 82 24.82 1.07 -18.28
N ILE A 83 24.70 2.21 -17.60
CA ILE A 83 24.11 3.48 -18.08
C ILE A 83 25.23 4.47 -18.46
#